data_AF-M5S102-F1
#
_entry.id   AF-M5S102-F1
#
_cell.length_a   1.000
_cell.length_b   1.000
_cell.length_c   1.000
_cell.angle_alpha   90.00
_cell.angle_beta   90.00
_cell.angle_gamma   90.00
#
_symmetry.space_group_name_H-M   'P 1'
#
loop_
_entity.id
_entity.type
_entity.pdbx_description
1 polymer ?
#
loop_
_entity_poly.entity_id
_entity_poly.type
_entity_poly.pdbx_seq_one_letter_code
_entity_poly.pdbx_strand_id
1 'polypeptide(L)'
;MHPEIQVDVRRGGSSRGIADARRNHADIGMVSRELSPAEQDLIAITIARDGIAVIVHRDNPITSLTNNQIAAIYTGDIRDWRDVGGAS
;
A
#
# COMPACT_ATOMS: atom_id res chain seq x y z
N MET A 1 -9.13 22.82 -19.38
CA MET A 1 -8.90 21.37 -19.58
C MET A 1 -8.00 21.21 -20.80
N HIS A 2 -7.11 20.22 -20.82
CA HIS A 2 -6.13 19.97 -21.89
C HIS A 2 -6.51 18.70 -22.68
N PRO A 3 -7.46 18.78 -23.63
CA PRO A 3 -7.96 17.63 -24.38
C PRO A 3 -6.91 16.95 -25.27
N GLU A 4 -5.80 17.64 -25.56
CA GLU A 4 -4.65 17.12 -26.31
C GLU A 4 -3.74 16.20 -25.49
N ILE A 5 -3.86 16.18 -24.16
CA ILE A 5 -3.04 15.35 -23.29
C ILE A 5 -3.73 14.00 -23.07
N GLN A 6 -3.07 12.94 -23.54
CA GLN A 6 -3.46 11.56 -23.25
C GLN A 6 -2.59 11.00 -22.14
N VAL A 7 -3.22 10.41 -21.11
CA VAL A 7 -2.53 9.74 -20.00
C VAL A 7 -2.77 8.24 -20.11
N ASP A 8 -1.70 7.46 -20.26
CA ASP A 8 -1.72 5.99 -20.16
C ASP A 8 -1.29 5.57 -18.75
N VAL A 9 -2.09 4.72 -18.09
CA VAL A 9 -1.82 4.26 -16.72
C VAL A 9 -1.58 2.76 -16.72
N ARG A 10 -0.38 2.36 -16.31
CA ARG A 10 0.02 0.95 -16.23
C ARG A 10 0.22 0.51 -14.79
N ARG A 11 -0.30 -0.66 -14.45
CA ARG A 11 -0.12 -1.28 -13.13
C ARG A 11 1.23 -1.98 -13.04
N GLY A 12 1.78 -2.07 -11.83
CA GLY A 12 3.14 -2.60 -11.65
C GLY A 12 3.70 -2.49 -10.23
N GLY A 13 3.09 -1.67 -9.38
CA GLY A 13 3.57 -1.40 -8.03
C GLY A 13 4.75 -0.42 -8.01
N SER A 14 5.11 -0.01 -6.80
CA SER A 14 6.11 1.02 -6.50
C SER A 14 7.48 0.75 -7.13
N SER A 15 8.00 -0.49 -7.00
CA SER A 15 9.33 -0.83 -7.53
C SER A 15 9.42 -0.69 -9.05
N ARG A 16 8.35 -1.06 -9.77
CA ARG A 16 8.28 -0.88 -11.22
C ARG A 16 8.15 0.59 -11.59
N GLY A 17 7.32 1.36 -10.87
CA GLY A 17 7.17 2.80 -11.09
C GLY A 17 8.51 3.54 -11.03
N ILE A 18 9.33 3.25 -10.01
CA ILE A 18 10.68 3.81 -9.87
C ILE A 18 11.59 3.40 -11.04
N ALA A 19 11.60 2.11 -11.40
CA ALA A 19 12.46 1.60 -12.46
C ALA A 19 12.08 2.16 -13.84
N ASP A 20 10.79 2.28 -14.13
CA ASP A 20 10.29 2.78 -15.42
C ASP A 20 10.56 4.28 -15.56
N ALA A 21 10.42 5.08 -14.48
CA ALA A 21 10.78 6.49 -14.48
C ALA A 21 12.29 6.70 -14.73
N ARG A 22 13.16 5.97 -14.03
CA ARG A 22 14.62 6.04 -14.23
C ARG A 22 15.07 5.67 -15.64
N ARG A 23 14.38 4.72 -16.26
CA ARG A 23 14.68 4.24 -17.62
C ARG A 23 14.04 5.08 -18.72
N ASN A 24 13.31 6.15 -18.35
CA ASN A 24 12.50 6.95 -19.28
C ASN A 24 11.47 6.12 -20.05
N HIS A 25 10.98 5.02 -19.46
CA HIS A 25 9.87 4.23 -20.00
C HIS A 25 8.51 4.82 -19.59
N ALA A 26 8.49 5.65 -18.55
CA ALA A 26 7.34 6.42 -18.12
C ALA A 26 7.81 7.83 -17.71
N ASP A 27 7.00 8.85 -18.01
CA ASP A 27 7.28 10.22 -17.58
C ASP A 27 7.13 10.39 -16.06
N ILE A 28 6.23 9.61 -15.44
CA ILE A 28 5.95 9.64 -14.01
C ILE A 28 5.82 8.22 -13.46
N GLY A 29 6.55 7.92 -12.39
CA GLY A 29 6.41 6.69 -11.61
C GLY A 29 5.54 6.91 -10.37
N MET A 30 4.62 5.99 -10.08
CA MET A 30 3.83 6.00 -8.84
C MET A 30 4.51 5.16 -7.76
N VAL A 31 4.58 5.70 -6.54
CA VAL A 31 5.16 5.05 -5.36
C VAL A 31 4.23 5.27 -4.16
N SER A 32 3.87 4.20 -3.46
CA SER A 32 3.01 4.23 -2.26
C SER A 32 3.82 4.22 -0.95
N ARG A 33 5.08 4.63 -1.04
CA ARG A 33 6.03 4.72 0.08
C ARG A 33 6.98 5.87 -0.18
N GLU A 34 7.71 6.27 0.86
CA GLU A 34 8.83 7.20 0.70
C GLU A 34 9.94 6.61 -0.19
N LEU A 35 10.68 7.49 -0.87
CA LEU A 35 11.87 7.11 -1.60
C LEU A 35 12.94 6.59 -0.62
N SER A 36 13.55 5.48 -0.97
CA SER A 36 14.67 4.93 -0.22
C SER A 36 15.93 5.79 -0.43
N PRO A 37 16.97 5.64 0.42
CA PRO A 37 18.24 6.35 0.24
C PRO A 37 18.89 6.11 -1.13
N ALA A 38 18.61 4.97 -1.76
CA ALA A 38 19.11 4.61 -3.08
C ALA A 38 18.29 5.22 -4.22
N GLU A 39 17.22 5.98 -3.95
CA GLU A 39 16.28 6.56 -4.92
C GLU A 39 16.28 8.10 -4.95
N GLN A 40 17.32 8.72 -4.39
CA GLN A 40 17.42 10.19 -4.27
C GLN A 40 17.78 10.91 -5.58
N ASP A 41 18.02 10.17 -6.66
CA ASP A 41 18.09 10.69 -8.03
C ASP A 41 16.72 11.10 -8.60
N LEU A 42 15.62 10.74 -7.92
CA LEU A 42 14.26 11.07 -8.30
C LEU A 42 13.66 12.14 -7.40
N ILE A 43 12.71 12.90 -7.94
CA ILE A 43 11.92 13.88 -7.19
C ILE A 43 10.58 13.25 -6.81
N ALA A 44 10.28 13.18 -5.51
CA ALA A 44 8.99 12.76 -5.01
C ALA A 44 8.03 13.94 -4.86
N ILE A 45 6.80 13.78 -5.36
CA ILE A 45 5.71 14.74 -5.18
C ILE A 45 4.53 14.01 -4.55
N THR A 46 4.17 14.39 -3.31
CA THR A 46 3.01 13.82 -2.62
C THR A 46 1.73 14.38 -3.22
N ILE A 47 0.97 13.53 -3.92
CA ILE A 47 -0.31 13.90 -4.53
C ILE A 47 -1.53 13.49 -3.71
N ALA A 48 -1.38 12.49 -2.82
CA ALA A 48 -2.46 11.93 -2.02
C ALA A 48 -1.91 11.23 -0.76
N ARG A 49 -2.81 10.92 0.17
CA ARG A 49 -2.57 10.02 1.31
C ARG A 49 -3.58 8.89 1.23
N ASP A 50 -3.10 7.65 1.31
CA ASP A 50 -3.93 6.45 1.35
C ASP A 50 -4.06 5.91 2.78
N GLY A 51 -5.15 5.18 3.02
CA GLY A 51 -5.40 4.48 4.27
C GLY A 51 -5.40 2.97 4.03
N ILE A 52 -4.78 2.22 4.94
CA ILE A 52 -4.86 0.75 4.96
C ILE A 52 -5.94 0.34 5.95
N ALA A 53 -6.84 -0.54 5.52
CA ALA A 53 -7.88 -1.11 6.36
C ALA A 53 -7.71 -2.63 6.47
N VAL A 54 -7.95 -3.17 7.66
CA VAL A 54 -8.06 -4.61 7.89
C VAL A 54 -9.50 -5.01 7.69
N ILE A 55 -9.75 -5.90 6.73
CA ILE A 55 -11.09 -6.41 6.43
C ILE A 55 -11.16 -7.86 6.91
N VAL A 56 -12.19 -8.16 7.70
CA VAL A 56 -12.50 -9.52 8.17
C VAL A 56 -13.72 -10.07 7.45
N HIS A 57 -13.94 -11.39 7.55
CA HIS A 57 -15.16 -12.01 7.03
C HIS A 57 -16.40 -11.41 7.68
N ARG A 58 -17.51 -11.31 6.92
CA ARG A 58 -18.76 -10.68 7.39
C ARG A 58 -19.34 -11.29 8.68
N ASP A 59 -19.08 -12.57 8.91
CA ASP A 59 -19.58 -13.31 10.08
C ASP A 59 -18.59 -13.29 11.26
N ASN A 60 -17.41 -12.67 11.09
CA ASN A 60 -16.48 -12.45 12.18
C ASN A 60 -17.00 -11.30 13.05
N PRO A 61 -17.27 -11.51 14.35
CA PRO A 61 -17.91 -10.51 15.21
C PRO A 61 -16.97 -9.37 15.63
N ILE A 62 -15.68 -9.45 15.30
CA ILE A 62 -14.67 -8.46 15.70
C ILE A 62 -14.92 -7.13 14.99
N THR A 63 -15.12 -6.08 15.78
CA THR A 63 -15.37 -4.72 15.28
C THR A 63 -14.15 -3.80 15.39
N SER A 64 -13.15 -4.18 16.20
CA SER A 64 -11.90 -3.45 16.32
C SER A 64 -10.76 -4.35 16.78
N LEU A 65 -9.54 -3.98 16.39
CA LEU A 65 -8.30 -4.62 16.80
C LEU A 65 -7.30 -3.54 17.20
N THR A 66 -6.50 -3.82 18.22
CA THR A 66 -5.35 -2.98 18.56
C THR A 66 -4.19 -3.21 17.60
N ASN A 67 -3.28 -2.24 17.48
CA ASN A 67 -2.09 -2.38 16.64
C ASN A 67 -1.24 -3.61 17.04
N ASN A 68 -1.16 -3.93 18.34
CA ASN A 68 -0.42 -5.09 18.83
C ASN A 68 -1.07 -6.41 18.40
N GLN A 69 -2.40 -6.49 18.43
CA GLN A 69 -3.12 -7.67 17.94
C GLN A 69 -2.96 -7.83 16.43
N ILE A 70 -3.03 -6.74 15.67
CA ILE A 70 -2.78 -6.77 14.22
C ILE A 70 -1.36 -7.27 13.96
N ALA A 71 -0.35 -6.72 14.64
CA ALA A 71 1.03 -7.16 14.50
C ALA A 71 1.18 -8.67 14.83
N ALA A 72 0.65 -9.12 15.96
CA ALA A 72 0.71 -10.51 16.40
C ALA A 72 0.01 -11.49 15.42
N ILE A 73 -1.08 -11.06 14.77
CA ILE A 73 -1.75 -11.84 13.71
C ILE A 73 -0.84 -11.97 12.49
N TYR A 74 -0.23 -10.87 12.03
CA TYR A 74 0.63 -10.87 10.83
C TYR A 74 1.99 -11.54 11.06
N THR A 75 2.50 -11.58 12.29
CA THR A 75 3.71 -12.35 12.67
C THR A 75 3.40 -13.82 12.92
N GLY A 76 2.13 -14.18 13.09
CA GLY A 76 1.69 -15.55 13.36
C GLY A 76 1.76 -15.97 14.82
N ASP A 77 1.94 -15.01 15.75
CA ASP A 77 1.87 -15.24 17.19
C ASP A 77 0.41 -15.49 17.63
N ILE A 78 -0.54 -14.79 17.01
CA ILE A 78 -1.98 -15.07 17.09
C ILE A 78 -2.40 -15.75 15.80
N ARG A 79 -3.04 -16.92 15.93
CA ARG A 79 -3.45 -17.74 14.77
C ARG A 79 -4.92 -18.12 14.80
N ASP A 80 -5.61 -17.73 15.86
CA ASP A 80 -7.00 -18.07 16.13
C ASP A 80 -7.75 -16.80 16.55
N TRP A 81 -8.94 -16.59 15.99
CA TRP A 81 -9.68 -15.36 16.27
C TRP A 81 -10.21 -15.32 17.71
N ARG A 82 -10.30 -16.47 18.40
CA ARG A 82 -10.68 -16.54 19.81
C ARG A 82 -9.72 -15.77 20.71
N ASP A 83 -8.44 -15.66 20.33
CA ASP A 83 -7.41 -14.95 21.08
C ASP A 83 -7.61 -13.42 21.06
N VAL A 84 -8.51 -12.92 20.20
CA VAL A 84 -8.84 -11.50 20.05
C VAL A 84 -10.34 -11.23 20.17
N GLY A 85 -11.11 -12.18 20.72
CA GLY A 85 -12.55 -12.02 20.96
C GLY A 85 -13.47 -12.40 19.80
N GLY A 86 -12.94 -13.09 18.78
CA GLY A 86 -13.70 -13.68 17.68
C GLY A 86 -14.20 -15.10 17.97
N ALA A 87 -14.88 -15.69 16.99
CA ALA A 87 -15.53 -16.99 17.15
C ALA A 87 -14.62 -18.20 16.85
N SER A 88 -13.57 -18.03 16.02
CA SER A 88 -12.76 -19.12 15.47
C SER A 88 -11.65 -18.55 14.61
#